data_AF-A0A7Z2JGD5-F1
#
_entry.id   AF-A0A7Z2JGD5-F1
#
_cell.length_a   1.000
_cell.length_b   1.000
_cell.length_c   1.000
_cell.angle_alpha   90.00
_cell.angle_beta   90.00
_cell.angle_gamma   90.00
#
_symmetry.space_group_name_H-M   'P 1'
#
loop_
_entity.id
_entity.type
_entity.pdbx_description
1 polymer ?
#
loop_
_entity_poly.entity_id
_entity_poly.type
_entity_poly.pdbx_seq_one_letter_code
_entity_poly.pdbx_strand_id
1 'polypeptide(L)'
;MDRVLIIAYRKKKKESQRRFWARFGVTQSRGSRFESGAEIPPPVSILLGLYFNKTISDGDLGRAERVLRRAEGPMAFSPGQ
;
A
#
# COMPACT_ATOMS: atom_id res chain seq x y z
N MET A 1 0.21 -12.54 -7.03
CA MET A 1 -0.57 -12.75 -5.80
C MET A 1 -2.04 -12.77 -6.14
N ASP A 2 -2.80 -13.73 -5.62
CA ASP A 2 -4.23 -13.88 -5.95
C ASP A 2 -5.06 -12.75 -5.32
N ARG A 3 -5.82 -12.04 -6.16
CA ARG A 3 -6.75 -10.98 -5.76
C ARG A 3 -7.77 -11.45 -4.73
N VAL A 4 -8.26 -12.68 -4.85
CA VAL A 4 -9.24 -13.26 -3.92
C VAL A 4 -8.64 -13.36 -2.52
N LEU A 5 -7.39 -13.83 -2.41
CA LEU A 5 -6.68 -13.93 -1.14
C LEU A 5 -6.44 -12.55 -0.51
N ILE A 6 -6.07 -11.55 -1.32
CA ILE A 6 -5.85 -10.17 -0.85
C ILE A 6 -7.14 -9.60 -0.25
N ILE A 7 -8.27 -9.71 -0.97
CA ILE A 7 -9.57 -9.21 -0.51
C ILE A 7 -10.02 -9.94 0.75
N ALA A 8 -9.90 -11.27 0.77
CA ALA A 8 -10.31 -12.10 1.91
C ALA A 8 -9.51 -11.73 3.16
N TYR A 9 -8.19 -11.55 3.04
CA TYR A 9 -7.34 -11.12 4.15
C TYR A 9 -7.74 -9.74 4.69
N ARG A 10 -7.91 -8.74 3.81
CA ARG A 10 -8.34 -7.39 4.22
C ARG A 10 -9.67 -7.43 4.97
N LYS A 11 -10.65 -8.16 4.43
CA LYS A 11 -11.98 -8.33 5.04
C LYS A 11 -11.87 -9.03 6.40
N LYS A 12 -11.06 -10.09 6.52
CA LYS A 12 -10.79 -10.78 7.79
C LYS A 12 -10.19 -9.85 8.84
N LYS A 13 -9.31 -8.93 8.44
CA LYS A 13 -8.74 -7.89 9.30
C LYS A 13 -9.70 -6.73 9.60
N LYS A 14 -10.90 -6.70 8.99
CA LYS A 14 -11.90 -5.63 9.10
C LYS A 14 -11.33 -4.26 8.71
N GLU A 15 -10.51 -4.21 7.66
CA GLU A 15 -9.87 -2.99 7.21
C GLU A 15 -10.56 -2.39 6.00
N SER A 16 -10.67 -1.06 5.97
CA SER A 16 -11.08 -0.35 4.76
C SER A 16 -10.00 -0.48 3.68
N GLN A 17 -10.39 -0.32 2.41
CA GLN A 17 -9.44 -0.26 1.29
C GLN A 17 -8.37 0.81 1.53
N ARG A 18 -8.76 2.00 1.98
CA ARG A 18 -7.83 3.08 2.32
C ARG A 18 -6.77 2.61 3.31
N ARG A 19 -7.18 2.00 4.42
CA ARG A 19 -6.25 1.54 5.47
C ARG A 19 -5.33 0.44 4.98
N PHE A 20 -5.86 -0.53 4.25
CA PHE A 20 -5.08 -1.66 3.78
C PHE A 20 -4.05 -1.26 2.72
N TRP A 21 -4.49 -0.55 1.69
CA TRP A 21 -3.67 -0.19 0.53
C TRP A 21 -2.65 0.91 0.83
N ALA A 22 -2.93 1.79 1.80
CA ALA A 22 -1.98 2.84 2.21
C ALA A 22 -0.62 2.28 2.67
N ARG A 23 -0.58 1.08 3.25
CA ARG A 23 0.67 0.40 3.65
C ARG A 23 1.65 0.20 2.49
N PHE A 24 1.12 0.08 1.28
CA PHE A 24 1.87 -0.20 0.06
C PHE A 24 1.99 1.05 -0.83
N GLY A 25 1.73 2.24 -0.28
CA GLY A 25 1.74 3.49 -1.04
C GLY A 25 0.60 3.61 -2.05
N VAL A 26 -0.49 2.85 -1.88
CA VAL A 26 -1.62 2.81 -2.81
C VAL A 26 -2.81 3.59 -2.24
N THR A 27 -3.34 4.52 -3.04
CA THR A 27 -4.54 5.29 -2.68
C THR A 27 -5.79 4.39 -2.64
N GLN A 28 -6.84 4.82 -1.92
CA GLN A 28 -8.07 4.03 -1.84
C GLN A 28 -8.71 3.77 -3.21
N SER A 29 -8.76 4.77 -4.10
CA SER A 29 -9.34 4.62 -5.44
C SER A 29 -8.57 3.63 -6.31
N ARG A 30 -7.23 3.64 -6.26
CA ARG A 30 -6.40 2.63 -6.94
C ARG A 30 -6.58 1.24 -6.34
N GLY A 31 -6.59 1.15 -5.01
CA GLY A 31 -6.87 -0.11 -4.30
C GLY A 31 -8.22 -0.72 -4.66
N SER A 32 -9.26 0.11 -4.81
CA SER A 32 -10.57 -0.33 -5.29
C SER A 32 -10.49 -0.94 -6.68
N ARG A 33 -9.78 -0.31 -7.61
CA ARG A 33 -9.58 -0.85 -8.97
C ARG A 33 -8.87 -2.19 -8.96
N PHE A 34 -7.84 -2.35 -8.12
CA PHE A 34 -7.13 -3.64 -7.96
C PHE A 34 -8.07 -4.74 -7.45
N GLU A 35 -8.91 -4.43 -6.45
CA GLU A 35 -9.91 -5.39 -5.94
C GLU A 35 -11.00 -5.72 -6.98
N SER A 36 -11.25 -4.81 -7.93
CA SER A 36 -12.17 -5.03 -9.07
C SER A 36 -11.50 -5.67 -10.30
N GLY A 37 -10.21 -6.01 -10.23
CA GLY A 37 -9.51 -6.77 -11.27
C GLY A 37 -8.62 -5.96 -12.21
N ALA A 38 -8.36 -4.68 -11.93
CA ALA A 38 -7.27 -3.98 -12.58
C ALA A 38 -5.92 -4.62 -12.23
N GLU A 39 -4.97 -4.51 -13.15
CA GLU A 39 -3.60 -4.99 -12.95
C GLU A 39 -2.93 -4.30 -11.75
N ILE A 40 -2.28 -5.09 -10.89
CA ILE A 40 -1.49 -4.61 -9.77
C ILE A 40 -0.04 -4.43 -10.26
N PRO A 41 0.53 -3.22 -10.23
CA PRO A 41 1.89 -2.99 -10.69
C PRO A 41 2.92 -3.92 -10.02
N PRO A 42 3.98 -4.36 -10.72
CA PRO A 42 4.97 -5.29 -10.18
C PRO A 42 5.55 -4.88 -8.81
N PRO A 43 5.90 -3.60 -8.54
CA PRO A 43 6.41 -3.21 -7.22
C PRO A 43 5.43 -3.49 -6.07
N VAL A 44 4.14 -3.23 -6.28
CA VAL A 44 3.09 -3.48 -5.28
C VAL A 44 2.90 -5.00 -5.10
N SER A 45 2.93 -5.76 -6.19
CA SER A 45 2.84 -7.23 -6.15
C SER A 45 3.99 -7.87 -5.37
N ILE A 46 5.22 -7.35 -5.50
CA ILE A 46 6.39 -7.80 -4.73
C ILE A 46 6.17 -7.53 -3.23
N LEU A 47 5.78 -6.31 -2.86
CA LEU A 47 5.54 -5.94 -1.45
C LEU A 47 4.42 -6.78 -0.82
N LEU A 48 3.32 -7.02 -1.56
CA LEU A 48 2.26 -7.93 -1.11
C LEU A 48 2.82 -9.33 -0.88
N GLY A 49 3.64 -9.85 -1.81
CA GLY A 49 4.26 -11.16 -1.65
C GLY A 49 5.11 -11.28 -0.39
N LEU A 50 6.00 -10.32 -0.16
CA LEU A 50 6.83 -10.26 1.05
C LEU A 50 5.98 -10.17 2.32
N TYR A 51 4.90 -9.39 2.30
CA TYR A 51 4.02 -9.19 3.45
C TYR A 51 3.21 -10.44 3.80
N PHE A 52 2.65 -11.12 2.79
CA PHE A 52 1.88 -12.35 2.98
C PHE A 52 2.77 -13.52 3.42
N ASN A 53 4.01 -13.57 2.94
CA ASN A 53 5.03 -14.54 3.37
C ASN A 53 5.68 -14.21 4.71
N LYS A 54 5.26 -13.13 5.40
CA LYS A 54 5.81 -12.69 6.69
C LYS A 54 7.29 -12.31 6.66
N THR A 55 7.85 -12.05 5.48
CA THR A 55 9.19 -11.49 5.31
C THR A 55 9.25 -10.04 5.78
N ILE A 56 8.14 -9.30 5.60
CA ILE A 56 7.97 -7.94 6.10
C ILE A 56 6.63 -7.79 6.83
N SER A 57 6.55 -6.81 7.72
CA SER A 57 5.42 -6.50 8.59
C SER A 57 4.97 -5.04 8.42
N ASP A 58 3.88 -4.67 9.10
CA ASP A 58 3.40 -3.28 9.17
C ASP A 58 4.51 -2.34 9.70
N GLY A 59 5.35 -2.83 10.61
CA GLY A 59 6.45 -2.06 11.19
C GLY A 59 7.58 -1.77 10.19
N ASP A 60 7.87 -2.72 9.30
CA ASP A 60 8.89 -2.56 8.25
C ASP A 60 8.43 -1.54 7.20
N LEU A 61 7.17 -1.66 6.74
CA LEU A 61 6.54 -0.72 5.81
C LEU A 61 6.47 0.69 6.41
N GLY A 62 6.10 0.82 7.69
CA GLY A 62 6.06 2.12 8.36
C GLY A 62 7.44 2.76 8.54
N ARG A 63 8.51 1.98 8.73
CA ARG A 63 9.89 2.51 8.73
C ARG A 63 10.29 2.99 7.34
N ALA A 64 9.98 2.23 6.29
CA ALA A 64 10.26 2.61 4.92
C ALA A 64 9.55 3.92 4.54
N GLU A 65 8.27 4.07 4.90
CA GLU A 65 7.51 5.32 4.66
C GLU A 65 8.19 6.54 5.31
N ARG A 66 8.67 6.41 6.55
CA ARG A 66 9.37 7.51 7.24
C ARG A 66 10.68 7.90 6.57
N VAL A 67 11.42 6.93 6.02
CA VAL A 67 12.65 7.21 5.26
C VAL A 67 12.31 8.02 4.00
N LEU A 68 11.27 7.63 3.27
CA LEU A 68 10.81 8.35 2.07
C LEU A 68 10.36 9.78 2.41
N ARG A 69 9.52 9.96 3.44
CA ARG A 69 9.09 11.29 3.90
C ARG A 69 10.23 12.19 4.36
N ARG A 70 11.29 11.62 4.97
CA ARG A 70 12.47 12.37 5.40
C ARG A 70 13.36 12.74 4.21
N ALA A 71 13.46 11.88 3.21
CA ALA A 71 14.17 12.15 1.96
C ALA A 71 13.47 13.27 1.17
N GLU A 72 12.14 13.32 1.24
CA GLU A 72 11.31 14.43 0.73
C GLU A 72 11.27 15.65 1.68
N GLY A 73 12.39 15.99 2.35
CA GLY A 73 12.52 17.22 3.15
C GLY A 73 11.99 18.45 2.40
N PRO A 74 11.55 19.52 3.09
CA PRO A 74 10.46 20.41 2.67
C PRO A 74 10.64 20.98 1.26
N MET A 75 10.23 20.19 0.27
CA MET A 75 10.14 20.62 -1.11
C MET A 75 8.73 21.16 -1.28
N ALA A 76 8.61 22.45 -0.97
CA ALA A 76 7.70 23.42 -1.54
C ALA A 76 6.48 22.84 -2.28
N PHE A 77 5.41 22.55 -1.53
CA PHE A 77 4.10 22.97 -2.01
C PHE A 77 3.88 24.38 -1.44
N SER A 78 4.36 25.38 -2.17
CA SER A 78 3.77 26.71 -2.14
C SER A 78 2.53 26.65 -3.01
N PRO A 79 1.30 26.71 -2.46
CA PRO A 79 0.15 27.06 -3.27
C PRO A 79 0.25 28.58 -3.48
N GLY A 80 0.96 28.97 -4.52
CA GLY A 80 1.08 30.34 -4.98
C GLY A 80 0.42 30.50 -6.34
N GLN A 81 -0.57 31.41 -6.38
CA GLN A 81 -1.31 31.97 -7.51
C GLN A 81 -2.52 31.19 -8.04
#